data_AF-A0A7H4PI21-F1
#
_entry.id   AF-A0A7H4PI21-F1
#
_cell.length_a   1.000
_cell.length_b   1.000
_cell.length_c   1.000
_cell.angle_alpha   90.00
_cell.angle_beta   90.00
_cell.angle_gamma   90.00
#
_symmetry.space_group_name_H-M   'P 1'
#
loop_
_entity.id
_entity.type
_entity.pdbx_description
1 polymer ?
#
loop_
_entity_poly.entity_id
_entity_poly.type
_entity_poly.pdbx_seq_one_letter_code
_entity_poly.pdbx_strand_id
1 'polypeptide(L)'
;MTQTLGQLENRDAFIERHIGPDARQQQEMLKTVGADSLNALIGQIVPQDIQLATPPQVGEATTEFAALAELKAIAGRNKRFKSYIGMGYTAVQLPPVIQRNMLENPGWYTAYTPYQPEVSQGRLESLLNFQQVTLDLTGLDIASASLLDEATAAAEAMAMAKRVSKLKNANRFFVAADVHPQTLDVVRTRAETFGFDVIVDDAEKALDHQDVFGVLLQQVGTTGEVHDYSKLIADLKARKVIVSVAADFMALVLLTARASRARTLCLAPPSASAYRWATAARTRRFLPQKMNSNAPCRAVLSAYRKMRRVIPRCAWRCRRASSIFAARKRTPISVPPRCCWPILPACTPCSTARLA
;
A
#
# COMPACT_ATOMS: atom_id res chain seq x y z
N MET A 1 43.88 -33.84 13.10
CA MET A 1 43.75 -32.39 13.34
C MET A 1 42.73 -32.20 14.44
N THR A 2 43.08 -31.52 15.52
CA THR A 2 42.16 -31.20 16.62
C THR A 2 41.44 -29.89 16.30
N GLN A 3 40.12 -29.94 16.11
CA GLN A 3 39.30 -28.73 15.98
C GLN A 3 39.23 -28.00 17.33
N THR A 4 39.18 -26.68 17.31
CA THR A 4 38.98 -25.87 18.53
C THR A 4 37.51 -25.90 18.95
N LEU A 5 37.23 -25.61 20.23
CA LEU A 5 35.86 -25.58 20.74
C LEU A 5 34.97 -24.59 19.95
N GLY A 6 35.49 -23.40 19.63
CA GLY A 6 34.77 -22.41 18.82
C GLY A 6 34.48 -22.86 17.38
N GLN A 7 35.30 -23.73 16.79
CA GLN A 7 35.02 -24.34 15.49
C GLN A 7 33.89 -25.38 15.58
N LEU A 8 33.74 -26.06 16.72
CA LEU A 8 32.65 -27.01 16.97
C LEU A 8 31.31 -26.32 17.26
N GLU A 9 31.32 -25.08 17.73
CA GLU A 9 30.10 -24.29 17.99
C GLU A 9 29.38 -23.80 16.72
N ASN A 10 30.07 -23.81 15.56
CA ASN A 10 29.56 -23.36 14.25
C ASN A 10 28.75 -22.04 14.32
N ARG A 11 29.38 -21.00 14.88
CA ARG A 11 28.72 -19.72 15.19
C ARG A 11 28.24 -18.97 13.94
N ASP A 12 28.87 -19.24 12.80
CA ASP A 12 28.58 -18.64 11.49
C ASP A 12 27.48 -19.37 10.69
N ALA A 13 26.90 -20.45 11.21
CA ALA A 13 25.92 -21.29 10.50
C ALA A 13 24.68 -20.54 9.95
N PHE A 14 24.36 -19.34 10.47
CA PHE A 14 23.30 -18.50 9.90
C PHE A 14 23.68 -17.90 8.54
N ILE A 15 24.96 -17.55 8.35
CA ILE A 15 25.48 -16.95 7.13
C ILE A 15 25.31 -17.93 5.96
N GLU A 16 25.66 -19.21 6.15
CA GLU A 16 25.52 -20.27 5.15
C GLU A 16 24.06 -20.59 4.79
N ARG A 17 23.10 -20.33 5.69
CA ARG A 17 21.66 -20.50 5.42
C ARG A 17 21.05 -19.28 4.75
N HIS A 18 21.59 -18.09 5.01
CA HIS A 18 21.09 -16.83 4.49
C HIS A 18 21.64 -16.49 3.11
N ILE A 19 22.93 -16.74 2.88
CA ILE A 19 23.63 -16.51 1.62
C ILE A 19 23.56 -17.79 0.78
N GLY A 20 22.76 -17.76 -0.29
CA GLY A 20 22.54 -18.92 -1.15
C GLY A 20 23.79 -19.45 -1.89
N PRO A 21 24.65 -18.59 -2.48
CA PRO A 21 25.83 -19.05 -3.21
C PRO A 21 26.95 -19.59 -2.30
N ASP A 22 27.29 -20.88 -2.46
CA ASP A 22 28.46 -21.51 -1.83
C ASP A 22 29.80 -20.97 -2.38
N ALA A 23 30.93 -21.27 -1.74
CA ALA A 23 32.25 -20.77 -2.16
C ALA A 23 32.66 -21.15 -3.60
N ARG A 24 32.22 -22.32 -4.10
CA ARG A 24 32.47 -22.77 -5.49
C ARG A 24 31.58 -22.00 -6.46
N GLN A 25 30.30 -21.82 -6.14
CA GLN A 25 29.36 -21.00 -6.93
C GLN A 25 29.82 -19.55 -6.99
N GLN A 26 30.31 -18.98 -5.89
CA GLN A 26 30.93 -17.66 -5.87
C GLN A 26 32.12 -17.59 -6.83
N GLN A 27 33.01 -18.57 -6.82
CA GLN A 27 34.15 -18.61 -7.76
C GLN A 27 33.73 -18.75 -9.23
N GLU A 28 32.71 -19.55 -9.52
CA GLU A 28 32.13 -19.69 -10.87
C GLU A 28 31.51 -18.37 -11.37
N MET A 29 30.79 -17.66 -10.49
CA MET A 29 30.23 -16.34 -10.77
C MET A 29 31.31 -15.27 -10.95
N LEU A 30 32.31 -15.23 -10.07
CA LEU A 30 33.45 -14.31 -10.14
C LEU A 30 34.22 -14.45 -11.46
N LYS A 31 34.50 -15.69 -11.88
CA LYS A 31 35.12 -15.97 -13.18
C LYS A 31 34.26 -15.48 -14.35
N THR A 32 32.94 -15.55 -14.25
CA THR A 32 32.00 -15.10 -15.28
C THR A 32 31.99 -13.57 -15.43
N VAL A 33 32.14 -12.83 -14.33
CA VAL A 33 32.22 -11.36 -14.34
C VAL A 33 33.65 -10.82 -14.52
N GLY A 34 34.66 -11.69 -14.57
CA GLY A 34 36.06 -11.29 -14.78
C GLY A 34 36.74 -10.69 -13.55
N ALA A 35 36.31 -11.07 -12.33
CA ALA A 35 36.92 -10.61 -11.08
C ALA A 35 37.61 -11.76 -10.34
N ASP A 36 38.79 -11.51 -9.77
CA ASP A 36 39.57 -12.55 -9.08
C ASP A 36 39.06 -12.87 -7.67
N SER A 37 38.34 -11.93 -7.04
CA SER A 37 37.77 -12.08 -5.70
C SER A 37 36.59 -11.14 -5.48
N LEU A 38 35.78 -11.40 -4.45
CA LEU A 38 34.69 -10.51 -4.05
C LEU A 38 35.19 -9.11 -3.68
N ASN A 39 36.36 -9.00 -3.03
CA ASN A 39 36.98 -7.71 -2.69
C ASN A 39 37.40 -6.94 -3.95
N ALA A 40 37.97 -7.62 -4.96
CA ALA A 40 38.30 -7.00 -6.23
C ALA A 40 37.05 -6.51 -6.98
N LEU A 41 35.97 -7.30 -6.97
CA LEU A 41 34.69 -6.92 -7.57
C LEU A 41 34.08 -5.68 -6.86
N ILE A 42 34.10 -5.64 -5.52
CA ILE A 42 33.63 -4.48 -4.74
C ILE A 42 34.45 -3.23 -5.08
N GLY A 43 35.79 -3.35 -5.15
CA GLY A 43 36.68 -2.24 -5.49
C GLY A 43 36.51 -1.68 -6.92
N GLN A 44 35.97 -2.49 -7.85
CA GLN A 44 35.60 -2.03 -9.20
C GLN A 44 34.23 -1.33 -9.25
N ILE A 45 33.33 -1.60 -8.31
CA ILE A 45 31.94 -1.12 -8.32
C ILE A 45 31.73 0.10 -7.40
N VAL A 46 32.31 0.08 -6.20
CA VAL A 46 32.07 1.10 -5.17
C VAL A 46 33.26 2.08 -5.12
N PRO A 47 33.05 3.38 -5.39
CA PRO A 47 34.11 4.39 -5.29
C PRO A 47 34.80 4.37 -3.91
N GLN A 48 36.13 4.38 -3.92
CA GLN A 48 36.94 4.17 -2.71
C GLN A 48 36.74 5.25 -1.64
N ASP A 49 36.43 6.48 -2.06
CA ASP A 49 36.19 7.65 -1.20
C ASP A 49 34.92 7.55 -0.34
N ILE A 50 33.97 6.69 -0.72
CA ILE A 50 32.74 6.40 0.05
C ILE A 50 32.76 5.03 0.74
N GLN A 51 33.84 4.24 0.61
CA GLN A 51 33.96 2.97 1.31
C GLN A 51 34.27 3.17 2.80
N LEU A 52 33.70 2.30 3.66
CA LEU A 52 34.04 2.27 5.07
C LEU A 52 35.44 1.67 5.24
N ALA A 53 36.35 2.41 5.88
CA ALA A 53 37.73 1.95 6.14
C ALA A 53 37.79 0.71 7.06
N THR A 54 36.77 0.49 7.89
CA THR A 54 36.59 -0.68 8.76
C THR A 54 35.13 -1.12 8.78
N PRO A 55 34.82 -2.41 9.00
CA PRO A 55 33.45 -2.85 9.26
C PRO A 55 32.78 -2.06 10.40
N PRO A 56 31.44 -1.87 10.36
CA PRO A 56 30.72 -1.21 11.44
C PRO A 56 30.80 -2.04 12.73
N GLN A 57 30.92 -1.36 13.86
CA GLN A 57 31.02 -1.97 15.19
C GLN A 57 29.64 -2.49 15.65
N VAL A 58 29.25 -3.67 15.15
CA VAL A 58 27.94 -4.30 15.41
C VAL A 58 27.97 -5.40 16.49
N GLY A 59 29.14 -5.66 17.07
CA GLY A 59 29.36 -6.76 18.02
C GLY A 59 29.67 -8.10 17.34
N GLU A 60 29.91 -9.12 18.16
CA GLU A 60 30.23 -10.48 17.71
C GLU A 60 29.00 -11.21 17.14
N ALA A 61 29.24 -12.07 16.15
CA ALA A 61 28.21 -12.96 15.63
C ALA A 61 27.74 -13.96 16.71
N THR A 62 26.47 -14.37 16.62
CA THR A 62 25.85 -15.31 17.55
C THR A 62 24.97 -16.30 16.80
N THR A 63 24.80 -17.51 17.35
CA THR A 63 23.97 -18.55 16.72
C THR A 63 22.48 -18.16 16.76
N GLU A 64 21.69 -18.65 15.80
CA GLU A 64 20.23 -18.45 15.79
C GLU A 64 19.57 -18.82 17.13
N PHE A 65 20.04 -19.91 17.75
CA PHE A 65 19.53 -20.38 19.04
C PHE A 65 19.81 -19.36 20.16
N ALA A 66 21.03 -18.83 20.23
CA ALA A 66 21.42 -17.82 21.20
C ALA A 66 20.67 -16.50 20.97
N ALA A 67 20.55 -16.05 19.72
CA ALA A 67 19.77 -14.86 19.34
C ALA A 67 18.30 -14.98 19.78
N LEU A 68 17.66 -16.13 19.55
CA LEU A 68 16.28 -16.38 19.98
C LEU A 68 16.14 -16.41 21.51
N ALA A 69 17.13 -16.96 22.22
CA ALA A 69 17.14 -16.96 23.69
C ALA A 69 17.29 -15.54 24.26
N GLU A 70 18.19 -14.73 23.69
CA GLU A 70 18.39 -13.34 24.07
C GLU A 70 17.14 -12.48 23.79
N LEU A 71 16.59 -12.55 22.57
CA LEU A 71 15.36 -11.85 22.22
C LEU A 71 14.18 -12.25 23.11
N LYS A 72 14.10 -13.53 23.52
CA LYS A 72 13.10 -14.02 24.48
C LYS A 72 13.32 -13.46 25.89
N ALA A 73 14.57 -13.33 26.35
CA ALA A 73 14.89 -12.69 27.62
C ALA A 73 14.53 -11.18 27.60
N ILE A 74 14.85 -10.48 26.50
CA ILE A 74 14.47 -9.09 26.26
C ILE A 74 12.96 -8.92 26.28
N ALA A 75 12.22 -9.76 25.54
CA ALA A 75 10.76 -9.73 25.49
C ALA A 75 10.10 -10.11 26.83
N GLY A 76 10.78 -10.94 27.64
CA GLY A 76 10.35 -11.29 29.01
C GLY A 76 10.28 -10.10 29.98
N ARG A 77 10.93 -8.97 29.66
CA ARG A 77 10.83 -7.72 30.42
C ARG A 77 9.49 -6.99 30.22
N ASN A 78 8.74 -7.33 29.17
CA ASN A 78 7.46 -6.67 28.85
C ASN A 78 6.33 -7.15 29.76
N LYS A 79 5.72 -6.22 30.51
CA LYS A 79 4.53 -6.48 31.33
C LYS A 79 3.27 -6.48 30.47
N ARG A 80 2.60 -7.64 30.35
CA ARG A 80 1.36 -7.79 29.58
C ARG A 80 0.14 -7.47 30.46
N PHE A 81 -0.48 -6.31 30.23
CA PHE A 81 -1.71 -5.90 30.91
C PHE A 81 -2.96 -6.20 30.07
N LYS A 82 -4.12 -6.23 30.73
CA LYS A 82 -5.43 -6.09 30.05
C LYS A 82 -5.65 -4.59 29.81
N SER A 83 -5.26 -4.09 28.64
CA SER A 83 -5.33 -2.67 28.32
C SER A 83 -6.71 -2.27 27.81
N TYR A 84 -7.42 -1.43 28.57
CA TYR A 84 -8.69 -0.81 28.18
C TYR A 84 -8.52 0.69 27.86
N ILE A 85 -7.35 1.07 27.33
CA ILE A 85 -7.00 2.46 26.98
C ILE A 85 -7.84 2.95 25.78
N GLY A 86 -8.18 2.06 24.84
CA GLY A 86 -8.94 2.42 23.64
C GLY A 86 -8.10 3.24 22.66
N MET A 87 -8.54 4.47 22.36
CA MET A 87 -7.83 5.42 21.49
C MET A 87 -7.44 4.83 20.12
N GLY A 88 -8.38 4.13 19.45
CA GLY A 88 -8.17 3.52 18.13
C GLY A 88 -7.55 2.12 18.15
N TYR A 89 -7.19 1.60 19.33
CA TYR A 89 -6.63 0.27 19.50
C TYR A 89 -7.41 -0.52 20.57
N THR A 90 -7.98 -1.66 20.16
CA THR A 90 -8.76 -2.56 21.03
C THR A 90 -8.16 -3.96 21.01
N ALA A 91 -8.16 -4.67 22.13
CA ALA A 91 -7.65 -6.04 22.19
C ALA A 91 -8.63 -7.01 21.50
N VAL A 92 -8.10 -7.89 20.64
CA VAL A 92 -8.88 -8.87 19.87
C VAL A 92 -8.32 -10.29 20.01
N GLN A 93 -9.19 -11.28 19.89
CA GLN A 93 -8.79 -12.67 19.79
C GLN A 93 -8.51 -13.03 18.32
N LEU A 94 -7.23 -13.04 17.94
CA LEU A 94 -6.78 -13.57 16.65
C LEU A 94 -7.14 -15.06 16.52
N PRO A 95 -7.95 -15.48 15.54
CA PRO A 95 -8.27 -16.89 15.34
C PRO A 95 -6.99 -17.71 15.08
N PRO A 96 -6.70 -18.78 15.85
CA PRO A 96 -5.46 -19.55 15.71
C PRO A 96 -5.23 -20.13 14.31
N VAL A 97 -6.31 -20.42 13.58
CA VAL A 97 -6.27 -20.88 12.18
C VAL A 97 -5.69 -19.82 11.23
N ILE A 98 -5.97 -18.53 11.47
CA ILE A 98 -5.42 -17.42 10.69
C ILE A 98 -3.96 -17.16 11.10
N GLN A 99 -3.67 -17.19 12.41
CA GLN A 99 -2.30 -17.04 12.91
C GLN A 99 -1.37 -18.07 12.26
N ARG A 100 -1.70 -19.36 12.38
CA ARG A 100 -0.83 -20.45 11.92
C ARG A 100 -0.74 -20.57 10.40
N ASN A 101 -1.86 -20.45 9.69
CA ASN A 101 -1.90 -20.77 8.25
C ASN A 101 -1.69 -19.56 7.32
N MET A 102 -1.70 -18.33 7.86
CA MET A 102 -1.51 -17.10 7.09
C MET A 102 -0.37 -16.24 7.67
N LEU A 103 -0.41 -15.86 8.95
CA LEU A 103 0.61 -14.96 9.53
C LEU A 103 1.98 -15.64 9.70
N GLU A 104 1.98 -16.89 10.15
CA GLU A 104 3.18 -17.69 10.39
C GLU A 104 3.59 -18.54 9.17
N ASN A 105 2.89 -18.40 8.03
CA ASN A 105 3.10 -19.19 6.82
C ASN A 105 3.91 -18.41 5.75
N PRO A 106 5.14 -18.85 5.40
CA PRO A 106 5.97 -18.15 4.41
C PRO A 106 5.32 -18.03 3.03
N GLY A 107 4.41 -18.95 2.65
CA GLY A 107 3.66 -18.86 1.40
C GLY A 107 2.77 -17.62 1.28
N TRP A 108 2.44 -16.96 2.41
CA TRP A 108 1.66 -15.72 2.45
C TRP A 108 2.50 -14.45 2.63
N TYR A 109 3.58 -14.50 3.42
CA TYR A 109 4.36 -13.29 3.75
C TYR A 109 5.63 -13.06 2.93
N THR A 110 6.16 -14.07 2.22
CA THR A 110 7.38 -13.89 1.39
C THR A 110 7.09 -13.24 0.03
N ALA A 111 5.88 -13.43 -0.50
CA ALA A 111 5.48 -12.84 -1.77
C ALA A 111 5.24 -11.32 -1.64
N TYR A 112 5.92 -10.54 -2.48
CA TYR A 112 5.74 -9.08 -2.52
C TYR A 112 4.47 -8.67 -3.30
N THR A 113 4.33 -7.36 -3.51
CA THR A 113 3.31 -6.71 -4.34
C THR A 113 2.88 -7.53 -5.57
N PRO A 114 1.56 -7.70 -5.83
CA PRO A 114 1.04 -8.48 -6.95
C PRO A 114 1.15 -7.73 -8.30
N TYR A 115 2.38 -7.50 -8.77
CA TYR A 115 2.64 -6.94 -10.11
C TYR A 115 2.37 -7.93 -11.24
N GLN A 116 2.47 -9.23 -10.98
CA GLN A 116 2.20 -10.31 -11.93
C GLN A 116 0.88 -11.00 -11.53
N PRO A 117 -0.28 -10.56 -12.03
CA PRO A 117 -1.57 -10.96 -11.49
C PRO A 117 -1.87 -12.45 -11.65
N GLU A 118 -1.42 -13.08 -12.75
CA GLU A 118 -1.62 -14.51 -13.03
C GLU A 118 -1.13 -15.43 -11.91
N VAL A 119 0.06 -15.13 -11.35
CA VAL A 119 0.68 -15.89 -10.24
C VAL A 119 0.36 -15.28 -8.87
N SER A 120 -0.66 -14.42 -8.80
CA SER A 120 -0.99 -13.64 -7.60
C SER A 120 -2.48 -13.63 -7.23
N GLN A 121 -3.31 -14.43 -7.91
CA GLN A 121 -4.77 -14.40 -7.75
C GLN A 121 -5.23 -14.56 -6.29
N GLY A 122 -4.71 -15.53 -5.53
CA GLY A 122 -5.16 -15.76 -4.14
C GLY A 122 -4.99 -14.55 -3.21
N ARG A 123 -3.91 -13.76 -3.36
CA ARG A 123 -3.74 -12.53 -2.56
C ARG A 123 -4.50 -11.33 -3.14
N LEU A 124 -4.75 -11.29 -4.45
CA LEU A 124 -5.63 -10.30 -5.07
C LEU A 124 -7.09 -10.49 -4.64
N GLU A 125 -7.56 -11.74 -4.58
CA GLU A 125 -8.88 -12.12 -4.09
C GLU A 125 -9.03 -11.77 -2.59
N SER A 126 -8.04 -12.11 -1.76
CA SER A 126 -8.03 -11.72 -0.34
C SER A 126 -8.10 -10.20 -0.13
N LEU A 127 -7.41 -9.41 -0.97
CA LEU A 127 -7.51 -7.95 -0.96
C LEU A 127 -8.88 -7.45 -1.45
N LEU A 128 -9.48 -8.10 -2.44
CA LEU A 128 -10.82 -7.78 -2.92
C LEU A 128 -11.89 -8.09 -1.85
N ASN A 129 -11.72 -9.17 -1.07
CA ASN A 129 -12.59 -9.49 0.06
C ASN A 129 -12.45 -8.46 1.19
N PHE A 130 -11.23 -7.98 1.47
CA PHE A 130 -11.00 -6.86 2.40
C PHE A 130 -11.68 -5.57 1.90
N GLN A 131 -11.60 -5.30 0.59
CA GLN A 131 -12.31 -4.20 -0.06
C GLN A 131 -13.83 -4.36 0.11
N GLN A 132 -14.40 -5.56 -0.11
CA GLN A 132 -15.84 -5.81 0.05
C GLN A 132 -16.33 -5.63 1.49
N VAL A 133 -15.63 -6.18 2.48
CA VAL A 133 -15.97 -5.95 3.90
C VAL A 133 -15.95 -4.46 4.26
N THR A 134 -15.03 -3.69 3.66
CA THR A 134 -14.98 -2.23 3.84
C THR A 134 -16.18 -1.53 3.19
N LEU A 135 -16.59 -1.95 1.98
CA LEU A 135 -17.82 -1.45 1.32
C LEU A 135 -19.05 -1.70 2.21
N ASP A 136 -19.24 -2.96 2.62
CA ASP A 136 -20.44 -3.41 3.34
C ASP A 136 -20.58 -2.73 4.71
N LEU A 137 -19.49 -2.60 5.47
CA LEU A 137 -19.51 -1.96 6.79
C LEU A 137 -19.60 -0.43 6.75
N THR A 138 -19.05 0.22 5.71
CA THR A 138 -19.09 1.69 5.63
C THR A 138 -20.31 2.22 4.86
N GLY A 139 -20.87 1.43 3.94
CA GLY A 139 -21.88 1.88 2.99
C GLY A 139 -21.32 2.83 1.92
N LEU A 140 -20.02 2.75 1.62
CA LEU A 140 -19.37 3.52 0.54
C LEU A 140 -19.29 2.71 -0.75
N ASP A 141 -19.09 3.41 -1.88
CA ASP A 141 -19.25 2.80 -3.22
C ASP A 141 -17.94 2.28 -3.86
N ILE A 142 -16.77 2.52 -3.24
CA ILE A 142 -15.47 1.99 -3.66
C ILE A 142 -14.74 1.50 -2.40
N ALA A 143 -13.67 0.71 -2.56
CA ALA A 143 -12.75 0.34 -1.49
C ALA A 143 -11.30 0.33 -2.03
N SER A 144 -10.29 0.54 -1.18
CA SER A 144 -8.86 0.48 -1.51
C SER A 144 -8.19 -0.67 -0.75
N ALA A 145 -7.04 -1.12 -1.22
CA ALA A 145 -6.41 -2.34 -0.71
C ALA A 145 -5.65 -2.15 0.62
N SER A 146 -5.39 -0.90 1.05
CA SER A 146 -4.90 -0.50 2.39
C SER A 146 -4.40 0.96 2.45
N LEU A 147 -4.23 1.46 3.68
CA LEU A 147 -3.34 2.57 4.07
C LEU A 147 -2.45 2.12 5.25
N LEU A 148 -1.69 3.03 5.88
CA LEU A 148 -0.68 2.70 6.90
C LEU A 148 -1.23 2.61 8.33
N ASP A 149 -2.08 3.55 8.74
CA ASP A 149 -2.76 3.59 10.05
C ASP A 149 -3.99 4.54 10.03
N GLU A 150 -4.56 4.87 11.20
CA GLU A 150 -5.62 5.90 11.31
C GLU A 150 -5.17 7.27 10.85
N ALA A 151 -4.05 7.70 11.43
CA ALA A 151 -3.62 9.08 11.51
C ALA A 151 -3.14 9.55 10.13
N THR A 152 -2.38 8.70 9.44
CA THR A 152 -2.02 8.87 8.03
C THR A 152 -3.24 8.85 7.12
N ALA A 153 -4.23 7.99 7.36
CA ALA A 153 -5.44 7.94 6.53
C ALA A 153 -6.34 9.17 6.73
N ALA A 154 -6.35 9.76 7.93
CA ALA A 154 -6.98 11.04 8.22
C ALA A 154 -6.25 12.24 7.59
N ALA A 155 -4.92 12.18 7.45
CA ALA A 155 -4.18 13.17 6.67
C ALA A 155 -4.41 13.02 5.15
N GLU A 156 -4.46 11.80 4.62
CA GLU A 156 -4.83 11.54 3.22
C GLU A 156 -6.27 11.96 2.93
N ALA A 157 -7.19 11.81 3.90
CA ALA A 157 -8.55 12.34 3.85
C ALA A 157 -8.58 13.85 3.65
N MET A 158 -7.83 14.60 4.46
CA MET A 158 -7.68 16.04 4.33
C MET A 158 -7.09 16.44 2.97
N ALA A 159 -5.98 15.81 2.56
CA ALA A 159 -5.32 16.11 1.29
C ALA A 159 -6.27 15.85 0.08
N MET A 160 -6.98 14.73 0.10
CA MET A 160 -7.96 14.39 -0.93
C MET A 160 -9.17 15.34 -0.91
N ALA A 161 -9.65 15.73 0.27
CA ALA A 161 -10.72 16.72 0.44
C ALA A 161 -10.35 18.05 -0.21
N LYS A 162 -9.16 18.60 0.05
CA LYS A 162 -8.66 19.81 -0.63
C LYS A 162 -8.61 19.61 -2.14
N ARG A 163 -8.02 18.49 -2.62
CA ARG A 163 -7.83 18.19 -4.04
C ARG A 163 -9.13 18.19 -4.83
N VAL A 164 -10.23 17.65 -4.27
CA VAL A 164 -11.54 17.60 -4.95
C VAL A 164 -12.52 18.70 -4.56
N SER A 165 -12.19 19.51 -3.55
CA SER A 165 -13.07 20.58 -3.09
C SER A 165 -13.40 21.53 -4.25
N LYS A 166 -14.67 21.95 -4.28
CA LYS A 166 -15.15 23.01 -5.17
C LYS A 166 -14.86 24.41 -4.59
N LEU A 167 -14.55 24.50 -3.31
CA LEU A 167 -14.16 25.73 -2.62
C LEU A 167 -12.64 25.91 -2.79
N LYS A 168 -12.22 26.52 -3.91
CA LYS A 168 -10.79 26.62 -4.25
C LYS A 168 -10.00 27.53 -3.31
N ASN A 169 -10.63 28.60 -2.83
CA ASN A 169 -10.01 29.58 -1.92
C ASN A 169 -10.04 29.13 -0.45
N ALA A 170 -10.85 28.13 -0.10
CA ALA A 170 -10.96 27.61 1.25
C ALA A 170 -9.67 26.92 1.68
N ASN A 171 -9.01 27.43 2.72
CA ASN A 171 -7.72 26.92 3.21
C ASN A 171 -7.80 26.16 4.53
N ARG A 172 -8.96 26.15 5.18
CA ARG A 172 -9.13 25.59 6.52
C ARG A 172 -9.63 24.15 6.49
N PHE A 173 -9.10 23.31 7.35
CA PHE A 173 -9.60 21.98 7.63
C PHE A 173 -10.10 21.93 9.08
N PHE A 174 -11.33 21.46 9.30
CA PHE A 174 -11.89 21.32 10.63
C PHE A 174 -11.68 19.89 11.15
N VAL A 175 -11.30 19.74 12.41
CA VAL A 175 -11.20 18.45 13.10
C VAL A 175 -12.02 18.55 14.38
N ALA A 176 -12.93 17.60 14.61
CA ALA A 176 -13.69 17.57 15.85
C ALA A 176 -12.76 17.28 17.06
N ALA A 177 -13.02 17.94 18.18
CA ALA A 177 -12.19 17.88 19.39
C ALA A 177 -12.10 16.47 20.03
N ASP A 178 -13.03 15.56 19.69
CA ASP A 178 -13.10 14.18 20.16
C ASP A 178 -12.34 13.17 19.29
N VAL A 179 -11.72 13.60 18.18
CA VAL A 179 -10.82 12.76 17.38
C VAL A 179 -9.61 12.32 18.21
N HIS A 180 -9.14 11.08 18.04
CA HIS A 180 -8.00 10.55 18.80
C HIS A 180 -6.76 11.47 18.68
N PRO A 181 -6.01 11.74 19.76
CA PRO A 181 -4.96 12.75 19.76
C PRO A 181 -3.84 12.45 18.75
N GLN A 182 -3.42 11.18 18.63
CA GLN A 182 -2.43 10.79 17.62
C GLN A 182 -2.93 10.96 16.17
N THR A 183 -4.24 10.91 15.95
CA THR A 183 -4.87 11.18 14.65
C THR A 183 -4.82 12.67 14.36
N LEU A 184 -5.13 13.52 15.34
CA LEU A 184 -5.03 14.97 15.24
C LEU A 184 -3.58 15.43 14.99
N ASP A 185 -2.59 14.88 15.69
CA ASP A 185 -1.19 15.28 15.57
C ASP A 185 -0.65 15.02 14.15
N VAL A 186 -0.90 13.85 13.56
CA VAL A 186 -0.47 13.57 12.17
C VAL A 186 -1.23 14.42 11.16
N VAL A 187 -2.52 14.71 11.39
CA VAL A 187 -3.28 15.65 10.55
C VAL A 187 -2.66 17.05 10.60
N ARG A 188 -2.29 17.57 11.77
CA ARG A 188 -1.58 18.85 11.94
C ARG A 188 -0.23 18.85 11.22
N THR A 189 0.64 17.87 11.51
CA THR A 189 1.96 17.75 10.86
C THR A 189 1.85 17.73 9.33
N ARG A 190 0.81 17.07 8.79
CA ARG A 190 0.58 17.03 7.33
C ARG A 190 -0.02 18.33 6.81
N ALA A 191 -0.89 18.98 7.55
CA ALA A 191 -1.48 20.27 7.19
C ALA A 191 -0.41 21.36 7.06
N GLU A 192 0.54 21.40 7.99
CA GLU A 192 1.71 22.29 7.96
C GLU A 192 2.50 22.14 6.65
N THR A 193 2.79 20.91 6.20
CA THR A 193 3.51 20.67 4.94
C THR A 193 2.76 21.11 3.67
N PHE A 194 1.45 21.32 3.76
CA PHE A 194 0.62 21.85 2.67
C PHE A 194 0.21 23.32 2.86
N GLY A 195 0.54 23.94 4.00
CA GLY A 195 0.09 25.27 4.38
C GLY A 195 -1.43 25.37 4.63
N PHE A 196 -2.07 24.32 5.15
CA PHE A 196 -3.49 24.34 5.52
C PHE A 196 -3.67 24.73 6.99
N ASP A 197 -4.71 25.53 7.27
CA ASP A 197 -5.05 25.91 8.64
C ASP A 197 -5.93 24.83 9.30
N VAL A 198 -5.52 24.28 10.45
CA VAL A 198 -6.33 23.28 11.17
C VAL A 198 -7.09 23.95 12.31
N ILE A 199 -8.43 23.88 12.25
CA ILE A 199 -9.33 24.26 13.35
C ILE A 199 -9.66 23.00 14.15
N VAL A 200 -9.63 23.09 15.48
CA VAL A 200 -10.08 22.04 16.39
C VAL A 200 -11.11 22.61 17.34
N ASP A 201 -12.34 22.12 17.30
CA ASP A 201 -13.44 22.56 18.17
C ASP A 201 -14.56 21.50 18.21
N ASP A 202 -15.64 21.76 18.97
CA ASP A 202 -16.84 20.92 19.01
C ASP A 202 -17.47 20.75 17.62
N ALA A 203 -17.86 19.52 17.26
CA ALA A 203 -18.27 19.16 15.90
C ALA A 203 -19.37 20.07 15.29
N GLU A 204 -20.35 20.52 16.09
CA GLU A 204 -21.43 21.39 15.62
C GLU A 204 -20.93 22.80 15.20
N LYS A 205 -19.87 23.32 15.83
CA LYS A 205 -19.25 24.62 15.50
C LYS A 205 -18.54 24.62 14.15
N ALA A 206 -18.36 23.45 13.51
CA ALA A 206 -17.94 23.38 12.11
C ALA A 206 -18.85 24.20 11.17
N LEU A 207 -20.10 24.47 11.58
CA LEU A 207 -21.02 25.35 10.86
C LEU A 207 -20.67 26.85 10.98
N ASP A 208 -20.04 27.28 12.06
CA ASP A 208 -19.74 28.70 12.31
C ASP A 208 -18.54 29.20 11.51
N HIS A 209 -17.63 28.30 11.14
CA HIS A 209 -16.41 28.65 10.41
C HIS A 209 -16.62 28.77 8.89
N GLN A 210 -16.09 29.85 8.32
CA GLN A 210 -15.96 30.05 6.87
C GLN A 210 -14.60 29.54 6.34
N ASP A 211 -14.50 29.38 5.02
CA ASP A 211 -13.30 28.90 4.31
C ASP A 211 -12.80 27.50 4.70
N VAL A 212 -13.71 26.68 5.22
CA VAL A 212 -13.49 25.25 5.50
C VAL A 212 -13.67 24.44 4.21
N PHE A 213 -12.63 23.74 3.75
CA PHE A 213 -12.71 22.86 2.58
C PHE A 213 -13.12 21.43 2.94
N GLY A 214 -12.84 20.99 4.17
CA GLY A 214 -13.19 19.67 4.66
C GLY A 214 -13.26 19.59 6.19
N VAL A 215 -13.92 18.54 6.67
CA VAL A 215 -14.13 18.23 8.10
C VAL A 215 -13.71 16.79 8.36
N LEU A 216 -13.06 16.54 9.51
CA LEU A 216 -12.85 15.23 10.10
C LEU A 216 -13.64 15.11 11.41
N LEU A 217 -14.46 14.05 11.50
CA LEU A 217 -15.29 13.68 12.65
C LEU A 217 -14.90 12.27 13.14
N GLN A 218 -15.17 11.94 14.40
CA GLN A 218 -15.05 10.57 14.92
C GLN A 218 -16.47 10.03 15.19
N GLN A 219 -16.88 8.90 14.61
CA GLN A 219 -18.24 8.35 14.82
C GLN A 219 -18.47 7.89 16.27
N VAL A 220 -17.41 7.31 16.85
CA VAL A 220 -17.32 6.99 18.28
C VAL A 220 -16.14 7.79 18.80
N GLY A 221 -16.40 8.85 19.56
CA GLY A 221 -15.40 9.80 20.02
C GLY A 221 -14.34 9.15 20.90
N THR A 222 -13.23 9.83 21.14
CA THR A 222 -12.11 9.31 21.95
C THR A 222 -12.47 9.01 23.40
N THR A 223 -13.60 9.55 23.88
CA THR A 223 -14.22 9.29 25.18
C THR A 223 -15.22 8.11 25.18
N GLY A 224 -15.57 7.58 24.00
CA GLY A 224 -16.53 6.49 23.81
C GLY A 224 -17.96 6.95 23.46
N GLU A 225 -18.20 8.26 23.33
CA GLU A 225 -19.52 8.80 22.94
C GLU A 225 -19.87 8.44 21.49
N VAL A 226 -21.15 8.15 21.23
CA VAL A 226 -21.65 7.78 19.89
C VAL A 226 -22.45 8.96 19.31
N HIS A 227 -21.99 9.49 18.17
CA HIS A 227 -22.56 10.72 17.62
C HIS A 227 -23.48 10.47 16.40
N ASP A 228 -24.61 11.19 16.32
CA ASP A 228 -25.46 11.24 15.12
C ASP A 228 -25.26 12.52 14.33
N TYR A 229 -24.20 12.55 13.52
CA TYR A 229 -23.91 13.67 12.64
C TYR A 229 -24.82 13.76 11.39
N SER A 230 -25.96 13.05 11.32
CA SER A 230 -26.81 13.03 10.12
C SER A 230 -27.26 14.42 9.64
N LYS A 231 -27.55 15.33 10.60
CA LYS A 231 -27.90 16.73 10.32
C LYS A 231 -26.67 17.54 9.91
N LEU A 232 -25.64 17.56 10.76
CA LEU A 232 -24.37 18.26 10.51
C LEU A 232 -23.75 17.92 9.14
N ILE A 233 -23.74 16.63 8.77
CA ILE A 233 -23.26 16.14 7.47
C ILE A 233 -24.10 16.70 6.31
N ALA A 234 -25.42 16.84 6.47
CA ALA A 234 -26.28 17.40 5.43
C ALA A 234 -26.01 18.90 5.23
N ASP A 235 -25.88 19.66 6.32
CA ASP A 235 -25.63 21.11 6.31
C ASP A 235 -24.24 21.44 5.72
N LEU A 236 -23.20 20.71 6.12
CA LEU A 236 -21.86 20.80 5.54
C LEU A 236 -21.84 20.45 4.04
N LYS A 237 -22.61 19.43 3.62
CA LYS A 237 -22.72 19.04 2.20
C LYS A 237 -23.46 20.08 1.36
N ALA A 238 -24.48 20.74 1.90
CA ALA A 238 -25.15 21.87 1.25
C ALA A 238 -24.15 23.01 0.97
N ARG A 239 -23.24 23.27 1.92
CA ARG A 239 -22.11 24.21 1.78
C ARG A 239 -20.96 23.73 0.89
N LYS A 240 -21.08 22.55 0.27
CA LYS A 240 -20.09 21.89 -0.62
C LYS A 240 -18.78 21.46 0.09
N VAL A 241 -18.76 21.45 1.42
CA VAL A 241 -17.64 20.94 2.23
C VAL A 241 -17.56 19.42 2.10
N ILE A 242 -16.34 18.85 2.15
CA ILE A 242 -16.12 17.40 2.12
C ILE A 242 -16.05 16.87 3.56
N VAL A 243 -16.87 15.89 3.92
CA VAL A 243 -16.89 15.35 5.29
C VAL A 243 -16.22 13.98 5.34
N SER A 244 -15.35 13.82 6.33
CA SER A 244 -14.60 12.60 6.63
C SER A 244 -14.98 12.15 8.04
N VAL A 245 -15.12 10.85 8.24
CA VAL A 245 -15.55 10.22 9.50
C VAL A 245 -14.62 9.06 9.79
N ALA A 246 -13.82 9.14 10.85
CA ALA A 246 -13.15 7.97 11.39
C ALA A 246 -14.17 7.13 12.18
N ALA A 247 -14.25 5.84 11.89
CA ALA A 247 -15.33 4.96 12.35
C ALA A 247 -14.81 3.56 12.65
N ASP A 248 -15.17 2.97 13.78
CA ASP A 248 -14.71 1.62 14.13
C ASP A 248 -15.50 0.53 13.38
N PHE A 249 -14.82 -0.46 12.81
CA PHE A 249 -15.47 -1.54 12.06
C PHE A 249 -16.39 -2.42 12.93
N MET A 250 -16.05 -2.65 14.20
CA MET A 250 -16.90 -3.41 15.12
C MET A 250 -18.12 -2.59 15.55
N ALA A 251 -17.95 -1.29 15.77
CA ALA A 251 -19.07 -0.39 16.03
C ALA A 251 -20.06 -0.35 14.84
N LEU A 252 -19.55 -0.34 13.59
CA LEU A 252 -20.35 -0.38 12.37
C LEU A 252 -21.12 -1.69 12.12
N VAL A 253 -20.88 -2.77 12.90
CA VAL A 253 -21.72 -3.97 12.86
C VAL A 253 -23.11 -3.71 13.49
N LEU A 254 -23.19 -2.77 14.45
CA LEU A 254 -24.42 -2.44 15.17
C LEU A 254 -24.95 -1.04 14.83
N LEU A 255 -24.04 -0.07 14.63
CA LEU A 255 -24.38 1.30 14.26
C LEU A 255 -24.66 1.40 12.77
N THR A 256 -25.64 2.21 12.39
CA THR A 256 -25.95 2.46 10.98
C THR A 256 -24.72 2.99 10.23
N ALA A 257 -24.33 2.29 9.17
CA ALA A 257 -23.34 2.71 8.19
C ALA A 257 -23.82 3.96 7.42
N ARG A 258 -23.59 5.14 8.00
CA ARG A 258 -24.17 6.43 7.54
C ARG A 258 -23.45 7.06 6.34
N ALA A 259 -22.48 6.39 5.73
CA ALA A 259 -21.71 6.94 4.62
C ALA A 259 -22.42 6.85 3.24
N SER A 260 -23.52 6.10 3.16
CA SER A 260 -24.38 5.86 1.96
C SER A 260 -25.03 7.11 1.34
N ARG A 261 -24.69 8.31 1.82
CA ARG A 261 -25.06 9.60 1.20
C ARG A 261 -23.80 10.25 0.64
N ALA A 262 -23.68 10.33 -0.68
CA ALA A 262 -22.48 10.75 -1.41
C ALA A 262 -21.69 11.93 -0.78
N ARG A 263 -20.35 11.84 -0.83
CA ARG A 263 -19.35 12.74 -0.19
C ARG A 263 -19.21 12.64 1.34
N THR A 264 -19.50 11.48 1.93
CA THR A 264 -18.86 11.09 3.20
C THR A 264 -17.66 10.22 2.87
N LEU A 265 -16.56 10.38 3.60
CA LEU A 265 -15.38 9.52 3.58
C LEU A 265 -15.31 8.75 4.91
N CYS A 266 -15.04 7.45 4.92
CA CYS A 266 -14.93 6.66 6.16
C CYS A 266 -13.55 6.01 6.32
N LEU A 267 -12.96 6.18 7.50
CA LEU A 267 -11.61 5.73 7.85
C LEU A 267 -11.70 4.74 9.02
N ALA A 268 -11.60 3.43 8.76
CA ALA A 268 -11.80 2.42 9.80
C ALA A 268 -10.56 1.63 10.24
N PRO A 269 -10.34 1.38 11.55
CA PRO A 269 -9.29 0.48 12.02
C PRO A 269 -9.66 -0.98 11.77
N PRO A 270 -8.82 -1.77 11.07
CA PRO A 270 -8.89 -3.23 11.13
C PRO A 270 -8.20 -3.80 12.37
N SER A 271 -7.79 -2.98 13.35
CA SER A 271 -7.29 -3.47 14.65
C SER A 271 -8.37 -4.30 15.38
N ALA A 272 -9.65 -3.96 15.18
CA ALA A 272 -10.80 -4.76 15.61
C ALA A 272 -11.00 -6.08 14.83
N SER A 273 -10.33 -6.27 13.69
CA SER A 273 -10.47 -7.43 12.79
C SER A 273 -9.27 -8.39 12.91
N ALA A 274 -9.09 -8.93 14.12
CA ALA A 274 -8.16 -10.01 14.45
C ALA A 274 -6.63 -9.74 14.41
N TYR A 275 -6.12 -8.53 14.20
CA TYR A 275 -4.67 -8.28 14.28
C TYR A 275 -4.14 -8.25 15.72
N ARG A 276 -3.11 -9.06 16.01
CA ARG A 276 -2.40 -9.03 17.30
C ARG A 276 -1.63 -7.72 17.43
N TRP A 277 -1.71 -7.09 18.60
CA TRP A 277 -0.92 -5.90 18.93
C TRP A 277 0.58 -6.21 18.97
N ALA A 278 1.33 -5.42 18.19
CA ALA A 278 2.72 -5.07 18.46
C ALA A 278 2.77 -3.54 18.67
N THR A 279 3.80 -3.04 19.36
CA THR A 279 3.96 -1.63 19.78
C THR A 279 4.06 -0.68 18.58
N ALA A 280 2.90 -0.24 18.09
CA ALA A 280 2.64 0.37 16.78
C ALA A 280 2.79 -0.61 15.59
N ALA A 281 1.67 -1.16 15.12
CA ALA A 281 1.58 -2.04 13.95
C ALA A 281 0.70 -1.46 12.83
N ARG A 282 1.05 -1.74 11.57
CA ARG A 282 0.36 -1.24 10.36
C ARG A 282 -1.12 -1.62 10.34
N THR A 283 -2.01 -0.66 10.09
CA THR A 283 -3.47 -0.83 10.02
C THR A 283 -4.07 -0.16 8.76
N ARG A 284 -4.96 -0.87 8.05
CA ARG A 284 -5.34 -0.59 6.65
C ARG A 284 -6.66 0.21 6.50
N ARG A 285 -6.70 1.34 5.77
CA ARG A 285 -7.90 2.24 5.62
C ARG A 285 -8.19 2.72 4.17
N PHE A 286 -9.19 3.60 3.96
CA PHE A 286 -9.97 3.70 2.70
C PHE A 286 -10.57 5.11 2.29
N LEU A 287 -10.83 5.42 0.98
CA LEU A 287 -11.52 6.63 0.41
C LEU A 287 -12.42 6.50 -0.90
N PRO A 288 -13.60 7.20 -1.06
CA PRO A 288 -14.74 6.87 -1.97
C PRO A 288 -14.86 7.47 -3.41
N GLN A 289 -15.97 7.13 -4.11
CA GLN A 289 -16.13 7.06 -5.58
C GLN A 289 -15.95 8.31 -6.45
N LYS A 290 -16.43 9.51 -6.08
CA LYS A 290 -16.30 10.71 -6.95
C LYS A 290 -14.88 11.28 -7.01
N MET A 291 -13.92 10.53 -6.48
CA MET A 291 -12.51 10.85 -6.31
C MET A 291 -11.62 9.75 -6.92
N ASN A 292 -12.15 8.93 -7.85
CA ASN A 292 -11.50 7.69 -8.33
C ASN A 292 -10.09 7.89 -8.94
N SER A 293 -9.85 9.01 -9.64
CA SER A 293 -8.50 9.38 -10.15
C SER A 293 -7.52 9.86 -9.08
N ASN A 294 -8.01 10.08 -7.86
CA ASN A 294 -7.32 10.74 -6.76
C ASN A 294 -7.18 9.84 -5.53
N ALA A 295 -7.67 8.58 -5.60
CA ALA A 295 -7.50 7.58 -4.57
C ALA A 295 -6.00 7.35 -4.30
N PRO A 296 -5.50 7.60 -3.08
CA PRO A 296 -4.16 7.19 -2.69
C PRO A 296 -4.11 5.67 -2.59
N CYS A 297 -2.94 5.13 -2.93
CA CYS A 297 -2.64 3.70 -2.91
C CYS A 297 -3.47 2.86 -3.90
N ARG A 298 -3.29 1.53 -3.81
CA ARG A 298 -3.76 0.55 -4.80
C ARG A 298 -5.21 0.16 -4.50
N ALA A 299 -5.97 -0.16 -5.55
CA ALA A 299 -7.24 -0.89 -5.46
C ALA A 299 -7.14 -2.14 -6.34
N VAL A 300 -7.70 -3.26 -5.90
CA VAL A 300 -7.93 -4.41 -6.79
C VAL A 300 -9.26 -4.19 -7.50
N LEU A 301 -9.30 -4.54 -8.79
CA LEU A 301 -10.47 -4.47 -9.66
C LEU A 301 -10.64 -5.80 -10.38
N SER A 302 -11.90 -6.19 -10.63
CA SER A 302 -12.20 -7.35 -11.48
C SER A 302 -11.94 -7.00 -12.95
N ALA A 303 -11.23 -7.88 -13.66
CA ALA A 303 -10.93 -7.74 -15.09
C ALA A 303 -11.03 -9.09 -15.80
N TYR A 304 -11.78 -9.14 -16.91
CA TYR A 304 -11.96 -10.37 -17.68
C TYR A 304 -10.81 -10.61 -18.67
N ARG A 305 -10.02 -11.68 -18.44
CA ARG A 305 -9.10 -12.19 -19.45
C ARG A 305 -9.87 -12.97 -20.53
N LYS A 306 -10.11 -12.33 -21.68
CA LYS A 306 -10.72 -12.97 -22.85
C LYS A 306 -9.74 -13.99 -23.45
N MET A 307 -9.75 -15.23 -22.94
CA MET A 307 -8.97 -16.33 -23.54
C MET A 307 -9.39 -16.50 -25.00
N ARG A 308 -8.47 -16.20 -25.93
CA ARG A 308 -8.58 -16.74 -27.29
C ARG A 308 -8.47 -18.25 -27.15
N ARG A 309 -9.56 -18.99 -27.42
CA ARG A 309 -9.48 -20.43 -27.66
C ARG A 309 -8.49 -20.65 -28.80
N VAL A 310 -7.29 -21.13 -28.47
CA VAL A 310 -6.41 -21.76 -29.46
C VAL A 310 -7.05 -23.10 -29.77
N ILE A 311 -8.02 -23.08 -30.70
CA ILE A 311 -8.56 -24.30 -31.30
C ILE A 311 -7.38 -24.93 -32.06
N PRO A 312 -6.92 -26.14 -31.69
CA PRO A 312 -5.92 -26.83 -32.49
C PRO A 312 -6.53 -27.04 -33.87
N ARG A 313 -5.84 -26.62 -34.93
CA ARG A 313 -6.27 -26.86 -36.32
C ARG A 313 -6.06 -28.33 -36.70
N CYS A 314 -6.82 -29.23 -36.08
CA CYS A 314 -7.06 -30.57 -36.62
C CYS A 314 -7.96 -30.41 -37.85
N ALA A 315 -7.33 -30.25 -39.01
CA ALA A 315 -8.01 -30.16 -40.28
C ALA A 315 -8.52 -31.54 -40.71
N TRP A 316 -9.74 -31.89 -40.31
CA TRP A 316 -10.52 -32.94 -40.99
C TRP A 316 -11.81 -32.36 -41.55
N ARG A 317 -12.00 -32.59 -42.86
CA ARG A 317 -12.88 -31.81 -43.73
C ARG A 317 -14.07 -32.68 -44.17
N CYS A 318 -15.11 -32.77 -43.34
CA CYS A 318 -16.40 -33.31 -43.74
C CYS A 318 -17.40 -32.20 -44.04
N ARG A 319 -17.91 -32.16 -45.29
CA ARG A 319 -19.04 -31.31 -45.71
C ARG A 319 -20.18 -32.18 -46.24
N ARG A 320 -21.39 -31.93 -45.76
CA ARG A 320 -22.64 -31.85 -46.54
C ARG A 320 -23.41 -30.63 -45.95
N ALA A 321 -23.73 -29.64 -46.78
CA ALA A 321 -25.05 -29.41 -47.41
C ALA A 321 -26.10 -28.99 -46.34
N SER A 322 -26.84 -27.89 -46.50
CA SER A 322 -27.55 -27.48 -47.73
C SER A 322 -27.64 -25.95 -47.97
N SER A 323 -27.71 -25.56 -49.25
CA SER A 323 -28.60 -24.56 -49.91
C SER A 323 -29.03 -23.23 -49.22
N ILE A 324 -29.20 -22.08 -49.90
CA ILE A 324 -29.12 -21.65 -51.32
C ILE A 324 -28.99 -20.09 -51.39
N PHE A 325 -28.51 -19.55 -52.53
CA PHE A 325 -28.48 -18.16 -53.08
C PHE A 325 -29.23 -17.00 -52.34
N ALA A 326 -28.85 -15.71 -52.40
CA ALA A 326 -28.05 -14.89 -53.36
C ALA A 326 -27.64 -13.53 -52.70
N ALA A 327 -26.91 -12.53 -53.27
CA ALA A 327 -25.93 -12.41 -54.37
C ALA A 327 -25.27 -10.97 -54.37
N ARG A 328 -24.08 -10.83 -54.99
CA ARG A 328 -23.39 -9.63 -55.63
C ARG A 328 -23.55 -8.21 -55.02
N LYS A 329 -22.53 -7.31 -54.94
CA LYS A 329 -21.27 -7.06 -55.69
C LYS A 329 -20.16 -6.63 -54.67
N ARG A 330 -18.88 -7.07 -54.75
CA ARG A 330 -17.73 -6.60 -55.59
C ARG A 330 -17.46 -5.08 -55.57
N THR A 331 -16.23 -4.52 -55.46
CA THR A 331 -14.87 -4.96 -55.04
C THR A 331 -14.00 -3.68 -54.75
N PRO A 332 -12.67 -3.54 -54.98
CA PRO A 332 -11.72 -3.33 -53.87
C PRO A 332 -10.80 -2.08 -53.99
N ILE A 333 -10.07 -1.70 -52.92
CA ILE A 333 -8.77 -1.00 -53.07
C ILE A 333 -7.73 -1.64 -52.14
N SER A 334 -6.56 -1.90 -52.71
CA SER A 334 -5.41 -2.59 -52.11
C SER A 334 -4.35 -1.63 -51.60
N VAL A 335 -3.71 -1.99 -50.48
CA VAL A 335 -2.42 -1.43 -50.04
C VAL A 335 -1.27 -2.05 -50.86
N PRO A 336 -0.24 -1.28 -51.22
CA PRO A 336 1.12 -1.82 -51.37
C PRO A 336 2.14 -1.12 -50.43
N PRO A 337 3.19 -1.82 -49.98
CA PRO A 337 4.21 -1.30 -49.06
C PRO A 337 5.42 -0.70 -49.80
N ARG A 338 6.26 0.07 -49.09
CA ARG A 338 7.69 0.25 -49.45
C ARG A 338 8.55 0.74 -48.28
N CYS A 339 9.84 0.40 -48.36
CA CYS A 339 10.88 0.66 -47.37
C CYS A 339 11.62 1.99 -47.62
N CYS A 340 12.57 2.27 -46.71
CA CYS A 340 13.75 3.13 -46.82
C CYS A 340 13.66 4.60 -46.35
N TRP A 341 14.77 5.01 -45.72
CA TRP A 341 15.12 6.35 -45.24
C TRP A 341 15.16 7.41 -46.36
N PRO A 342 15.15 8.72 -46.02
CA PRO A 342 16.42 9.45 -45.95
C PRO A 342 16.59 10.45 -44.77
N ILE A 343 17.83 10.89 -44.62
CA ILE A 343 18.40 11.89 -43.70
C ILE A 343 18.11 13.34 -44.17
N LEU A 344 18.24 14.34 -43.28
CA LEU A 344 18.80 15.72 -43.43
C LEU A 344 18.08 16.74 -42.48
N PRO A 345 18.65 17.91 -42.14
CA PRO A 345 19.99 18.11 -41.55
C PRO A 345 20.07 19.20 -40.43
N ALA A 346 21.31 19.41 -39.94
CA ALA A 346 21.88 20.66 -39.41
C ALA A 346 21.49 21.21 -38.02
N CYS A 347 22.47 21.17 -37.09
CA CYS A 347 23.06 22.38 -36.46
C CYS A 347 24.47 22.09 -35.89
N THR A 348 25.50 22.73 -36.47
CA THR A 348 26.84 23.12 -35.95
C THR A 348 27.65 22.24 -34.98
N PRO A 349 28.96 22.11 -35.26
CA PRO A 349 30.00 22.31 -34.24
C PRO A 349 31.04 23.40 -34.59
N CYS A 350 31.91 23.66 -33.61
CA CYS A 350 32.81 24.81 -33.43
C CYS A 350 33.82 25.15 -34.55
N SER A 351 34.30 26.40 -34.48
CA SER A 351 35.27 27.05 -35.36
C SER A 351 36.74 26.76 -35.03
N THR A 352 37.64 27.06 -35.97
CA THR A 352 39.07 27.34 -35.71
C THR A 352 39.43 28.74 -36.23
N ALA A 353 40.28 29.44 -35.48
CA ALA A 353 40.44 30.89 -35.49
C ALA A 353 41.36 31.47 -36.59
N ARG A 354 41.19 32.76 -36.92
CA ARG A 354 42.09 33.87 -36.50
C ARG A 354 41.77 35.25 -37.12
N LEU A 355 42.07 36.29 -36.34
CA LEU A 355 42.50 37.65 -36.74
C LEU A 355 41.53 38.55 -37.56
N ALA A 356 40.77 39.37 -36.83
CA ALA A 356 40.93 40.84 -36.82
C ALA A 356 40.39 41.40 -35.49
#